data_AF-A0A1D6HH64-F1
#
_entry.id   AF-A0A1D6HH64-F1
#
_cell.length_a   1.000
_cell.length_b   1.000
_cell.length_c   1.000
_cell.angle_alpha   90.00
_cell.angle_beta   90.00
_cell.angle_gamma   90.00
#
_symmetry.space_group_name_H-M   'P 1'
#
loop_
_entity.id
_entity.type
_entity.pdbx_description
1 polymer ?
#
loop_
_entity_poly.entity_id
_entity_poly.type
_entity_poly.pdbx_seq_one_letter_code
_entity_poly.pdbx_strand_id
1 'polypeptide(L)'
;MEYMECNLYQLMKDKVKPFSESEVRNWCFQIFQALAYMHQRGYFHRDLKPENLLVSKDVIKLADFGLAREVSSLPPYTEYVSTRWYRAPEVLLQSSAYDSAVDMWAMGAIMAELLTLHPLFPGTSEADEIHKICNVIGSPDEQSWPQGLSLAEAMKYQFPQELVCCNK
;
A
#
# COMPACT_ATOMS: atom_id res chain seq x y z
N MET A 1 5.38 24.77 -3.65
CA MET A 1 6.11 23.56 -4.07
C MET A 1 6.83 23.85 -5.37
N GLU A 2 7.96 23.19 -5.59
CA GLU A 2 8.60 23.10 -6.91
C GLU A 2 7.63 22.45 -7.91
N TYR A 3 7.72 22.81 -9.19
CA TYR A 3 6.91 22.21 -10.24
C TYR A 3 7.34 20.75 -10.47
N MET A 4 6.37 19.84 -10.50
CA MET A 4 6.56 18.42 -10.84
C MET A 4 5.76 18.14 -12.12
N GLU A 5 6.31 17.33 -13.03
CA GLU A 5 5.77 17.17 -14.40
C GLU A 5 4.46 16.37 -14.42
N CYS A 6 4.40 15.29 -13.64
CA CYS A 6 3.23 14.41 -13.55
C CYS A 6 3.23 13.64 -12.22
N ASN A 7 2.19 12.84 -11.98
CA ASN A 7 2.22 11.83 -10.93
C ASN A 7 2.62 10.45 -11.49
N LEU A 8 2.99 9.53 -10.60
CA LEU A 8 3.49 8.22 -10.96
C LEU A 8 2.45 7.39 -11.72
N TYR A 9 1.16 7.53 -11.39
CA TYR A 9 0.07 6.88 -12.14
C TYR A 9 0.07 7.30 -13.62
N GLN A 10 0.12 8.60 -13.90
CA GLN A 10 0.19 9.14 -15.26
C GLN A 10 1.44 8.65 -15.99
N LEU A 11 2.59 8.64 -15.28
CA LEU A 11 3.84 8.16 -15.85
C LEU A 11 3.78 6.67 -16.24
N MET A 12 3.11 5.84 -15.43
CA MET A 12 2.93 4.41 -15.70
C MET A 12 1.95 4.14 -16.84
N LYS A 13 0.84 4.89 -16.88
CA LYS A 13 -0.26 4.67 -17.83
C LYS A 13 0.17 4.69 -19.30
N ASP A 14 1.14 5.54 -19.64
CA ASP A 14 1.57 5.74 -21.02
C ASP A 14 2.78 4.86 -21.40
N LYS A 15 3.28 4.02 -20.48
CA LYS A 15 4.44 3.16 -20.73
C LYS A 15 4.04 1.81 -21.33
N VAL A 16 4.78 1.45 -22.38
CA VAL A 16 4.71 0.12 -23.03
C VAL A 16 5.74 -0.85 -22.44
N LYS A 17 6.83 -0.33 -21.86
CA LYS A 17 7.91 -1.13 -21.26
C LYS A 17 8.08 -0.77 -19.78
N PRO A 18 8.32 -1.75 -18.90
CA PRO A 18 8.64 -1.50 -17.50
C PRO A 18 9.82 -0.54 -17.34
N PHE A 19 9.88 0.13 -16.18
CA PHE A 19 11.06 0.91 -15.80
C PHE A 19 12.26 0.00 -15.58
N SER A 20 13.46 0.55 -15.76
CA SER A 20 14.66 -0.15 -15.35
C SER A 20 14.71 -0.29 -13.83
N GLU A 21 15.34 -1.36 -13.34
CA GLU A 21 15.54 -1.55 -11.89
C GLU A 21 16.27 -0.36 -11.24
N SER A 22 17.14 0.33 -11.99
CA SER A 22 17.85 1.52 -11.53
C SER A 22 16.90 2.70 -11.28
N GLU A 23 15.96 2.96 -12.19
CA GLU A 23 14.91 3.99 -12.02
C GLU A 23 14.04 3.66 -10.80
N VAL A 24 13.54 2.41 -10.72
CA VAL A 24 12.69 1.97 -9.60
C VAL A 24 13.43 2.10 -8.28
N ARG A 25 14.68 1.62 -8.21
CA ARG A 25 15.53 1.73 -7.01
C ARG A 25 15.71 3.18 -6.57
N ASN A 26 15.97 4.08 -7.52
CA ASN A 26 16.16 5.50 -7.24
C ASN A 26 14.89 6.14 -6.65
N TRP A 27 13.72 5.90 -7.25
CA TRP A 27 12.47 6.45 -6.73
C TRP A 27 12.04 5.83 -5.40
N CYS A 28 12.14 4.51 -5.25
CA CYS A 28 11.89 3.84 -3.97
C CYS A 28 12.78 4.41 -2.87
N PHE A 29 14.07 4.60 -3.13
CA PHE A 29 15.01 5.18 -2.16
C PHE A 29 14.61 6.60 -1.72
N GLN A 30 14.15 7.45 -2.63
CA GLN A 30 13.68 8.80 -2.30
C GLN A 30 12.39 8.78 -1.47
N ILE A 31 11.42 7.92 -1.81
CA ILE A 31 10.19 7.80 -1.04
C ILE A 31 10.45 7.19 0.34
N PHE A 32 11.30 6.18 0.46
CA PHE A 32 11.68 5.63 1.76
C PHE A 32 12.37 6.66 2.66
N GLN A 33 13.19 7.56 2.11
CA GLN A 33 13.75 8.67 2.89
C GLN A 33 12.66 9.64 3.38
N ALA A 34 11.67 9.96 2.53
CA ALA A 34 10.55 10.82 2.90
C ALA A 34 9.67 10.17 4.00
N LEU A 35 9.37 8.88 3.87
CA LEU A 35 8.63 8.11 4.87
C LEU A 35 9.41 8.04 6.19
N ALA A 36 10.70 7.68 6.16
CA ALA A 36 11.54 7.64 7.34
C ALA A 36 11.58 8.99 8.07
N TYR A 37 11.69 10.10 7.33
CA TYR A 37 11.64 11.45 7.89
C TYR A 37 10.31 11.75 8.61
N MET A 38 9.19 11.35 8.00
CA MET A 38 7.85 11.56 8.54
C MET A 38 7.58 10.67 9.77
N HIS A 39 7.87 9.38 9.66
CA HIS A 39 7.65 8.37 10.69
C HIS A 39 8.46 8.68 11.96
N GLN A 40 9.71 9.13 11.82
CA GLN A 40 10.54 9.58 12.95
C GLN A 40 9.96 10.78 13.73
N ARG A 41 9.07 11.55 13.10
CA ARG A 41 8.37 12.69 13.73
C ARG A 41 6.99 12.29 14.27
N GLY A 42 6.68 11.01 14.27
CA GLY A 42 5.40 10.49 14.74
C GLY A 42 4.26 10.80 13.79
N TYR A 43 4.51 10.95 12.48
CA TYR A 43 3.47 11.09 11.47
C TYR A 43 3.50 9.93 10.50
N PHE A 44 2.38 9.65 9.84
CA PHE A 44 2.26 8.66 8.77
C PHE A 44 1.21 9.14 7.77
N HIS A 45 1.37 8.79 6.49
CA HIS A 45 0.68 9.44 5.38
C HIS A 45 -0.71 8.86 5.14
N ARG A 46 -0.86 7.53 5.23
CA ARG A 46 -2.13 6.78 5.20
C ARG A 46 -2.91 6.78 3.88
N ASP A 47 -2.34 7.32 2.80
CA ASP A 47 -2.95 7.31 1.45
C ASP A 47 -1.84 7.29 0.39
N LEU A 48 -0.83 6.43 0.60
CA LEU A 48 0.18 6.19 -0.43
C LEU A 48 -0.47 5.47 -1.61
N LYS A 49 -0.35 6.09 -2.77
CA LYS A 49 -0.78 5.58 -4.08
C LYS A 49 0.00 6.33 -5.18
N PRO A 50 0.11 5.79 -6.40
CA PRO A 50 0.86 6.43 -7.47
C PRO A 50 0.41 7.85 -7.81
N GLU A 51 -0.87 8.19 -7.59
CA GLU A 51 -1.39 9.55 -7.81
C GLU A 51 -0.82 10.59 -6.83
N ASN A 52 -0.41 10.16 -5.64
CA ASN A 52 0.17 11.00 -4.57
C ASN A 52 1.70 11.03 -4.62
N LEU A 53 2.32 10.41 -5.63
CA LEU A 53 3.75 10.45 -5.86
C LEU A 53 4.04 11.28 -7.11
N LEU A 54 4.57 12.49 -6.92
CA LEU A 54 4.87 13.41 -8.00
C LEU A 54 6.27 13.14 -8.55
N VAL A 55 6.41 13.12 -9.87
CA VAL A 55 7.66 12.80 -10.58
C VAL A 55 8.06 13.93 -11.53
N SER A 56 9.35 14.24 -11.58
CA SER A 56 9.98 15.01 -12.65
C SER A 56 11.39 14.45 -12.84
N LYS A 57 11.63 13.86 -14.03
CA LYS A 57 12.88 13.15 -14.35
C LYS A 57 13.22 12.11 -13.26
N ASP A 58 14.41 12.22 -12.66
CA ASP A 58 14.90 11.30 -11.63
C ASP A 58 14.46 11.68 -10.21
N VAL A 59 13.62 12.70 -10.04
CA VAL A 59 13.15 13.17 -8.72
C VAL A 59 11.72 12.75 -8.50
N ILE A 60 11.45 12.15 -7.33
CA ILE A 60 10.10 11.81 -6.87
C ILE A 60 9.83 12.43 -5.50
N LYS A 61 8.61 12.92 -5.29
CA LYS A 61 8.20 13.56 -4.03
C LYS A 61 6.83 13.06 -3.60
N LEU A 62 6.69 12.83 -2.30
CA LEU A 62 5.40 12.54 -1.66
C LEU A 62 4.54 13.81 -1.63
N ALA A 63 3.26 13.69 -1.98
CA ALA A 63 2.29 14.77 -2.03
C ALA A 63 0.95 14.34 -1.42
N ASP A 64 0.06 15.31 -1.25
CA ASP A 64 -1.28 15.12 -0.65
C ASP A 64 -1.28 14.55 0.78
N PHE A 65 -0.88 15.41 1.73
CA PHE A 65 -0.93 15.12 3.16
C PHE A 65 -2.33 15.30 3.77
N GLY A 66 -3.40 15.36 2.96
CA GLY A 66 -4.76 15.62 3.43
C GLY A 66 -5.29 14.60 4.44
N LEU A 67 -4.70 13.40 4.46
CA LEU A 67 -5.03 12.31 5.38
C LEU A 67 -3.91 11.99 6.37
N ALA A 68 -2.78 12.71 6.33
CA ALA A 68 -1.65 12.50 7.22
C ALA A 68 -2.04 12.79 8.67
N ARG A 69 -1.59 11.94 9.61
CA ARG A 69 -1.92 12.08 11.04
C ARG A 69 -0.76 11.69 11.93
N GLU A 70 -0.83 12.16 13.18
CA GLU A 70 0.07 11.78 14.25
C GLU A 70 -0.20 10.32 14.67
N VAL A 71 0.85 9.53 14.87
CA VAL A 71 0.81 8.11 15.29
C VAL A 71 0.11 7.95 16.65
N SER A 72 0.15 8.98 17.50
CA SER A 72 -0.50 9.02 18.81
C SER A 72 -2.01 9.34 18.75
N SER A 73 -2.55 9.71 17.58
CA SER A 73 -3.96 10.10 17.46
C SER A 73 -4.89 8.90 17.65
N LEU A 74 -5.88 9.04 18.52
CA LEU A 74 -6.88 7.99 18.79
C LEU A 74 -7.95 7.93 17.68
N PRO A 75 -8.52 6.75 17.38
CA PRO A 75 -9.68 6.59 16.49
C PRO A 75 -10.88 7.47 16.93
N PRO A 76 -11.85 7.81 16.05
CA PRO A 76 -12.08 7.24 14.72
C PRO A 76 -11.33 7.94 13.58
N TYR A 77 -11.01 7.14 12.57
CA TYR A 77 -10.41 7.58 11.33
C TYR A 77 -11.51 7.90 10.31
N THR A 78 -11.37 9.00 9.56
CA THR A 78 -12.33 9.39 8.50
C THR A 78 -12.50 8.28 7.46
N GLU A 79 -13.74 8.01 7.03
CA GLU A 79 -14.05 7.02 5.99
C GLU A 79 -13.29 7.34 4.68
N TYR A 80 -12.66 6.31 4.11
CA TYR A 80 -11.75 6.43 2.96
C TYR A 80 -12.46 6.22 1.62
N VAL A 81 -12.54 7.29 0.80
CA VAL A 81 -13.11 7.27 -0.57
C VAL A 81 -12.01 7.12 -1.66
N SER A 82 -10.88 6.49 -1.32
CA SER A 82 -9.70 6.33 -2.20
C SER A 82 -9.54 4.88 -2.72
N THR A 83 -8.81 4.71 -3.83
CA THR A 83 -8.47 3.40 -4.44
C THR A 83 -7.88 2.45 -3.39
N ARG A 84 -8.47 1.26 -3.24
CA ARG A 84 -8.16 0.32 -2.14
C ARG A 84 -6.90 -0.53 -2.33
N TRP A 85 -6.33 -0.53 -3.54
CA TRP A 85 -5.27 -1.44 -4.00
C TRP A 85 -3.93 -1.35 -3.23
N TYR A 86 -3.77 -0.30 -2.44
CA TYR A 86 -2.56 -0.04 -1.65
C TYR A 86 -2.83 -0.10 -0.14
N ARG A 87 -4.05 -0.46 0.29
CA ARG A 87 -4.41 -0.53 1.71
C ARG A 87 -3.83 -1.80 2.34
N ALA A 88 -3.28 -1.64 3.53
CA ALA A 88 -2.80 -2.76 4.35
C ALA A 88 -3.97 -3.64 4.81
N PRO A 89 -3.75 -4.96 5.01
CA PRO A 89 -4.82 -5.89 5.34
C PRO A 89 -5.48 -5.57 6.69
N GLU A 90 -4.75 -5.03 7.66
CA GLU A 90 -5.33 -4.56 8.94
C GLU A 90 -6.28 -3.38 8.76
N VAL A 91 -6.06 -2.53 7.76
CA VAL A 91 -6.96 -1.42 7.42
C VAL A 91 -8.22 -1.95 6.74
N LEU A 92 -8.08 -2.92 5.84
CA LEU A 92 -9.20 -3.59 5.18
C LEU A 92 -10.05 -4.39 6.18
N LEU A 93 -9.42 -4.94 7.22
CA LEU A 93 -10.07 -5.62 8.33
C LEU A 93 -10.53 -4.69 9.46
N GLN A 94 -10.58 -3.38 9.19
CA GLN A 94 -11.13 -2.36 10.09
C GLN A 94 -10.49 -2.33 11.49
N SER A 95 -9.19 -2.65 11.58
CA SER A 95 -8.45 -2.51 12.83
C SER A 95 -8.55 -1.07 13.35
N SER A 96 -8.88 -0.92 14.63
CA SER A 96 -8.84 0.37 15.32
C SER A 96 -7.41 0.81 15.67
N ALA A 97 -6.45 -0.12 15.63
CA ALA A 97 -5.05 0.13 15.92
C ALA A 97 -4.20 -0.21 14.69
N TYR A 98 -3.64 0.81 14.05
CA TYR A 98 -2.63 0.69 13.00
C TYR A 98 -1.70 1.92 13.05
N ASP A 99 -0.52 1.79 12.48
CA ASP A 99 0.55 2.79 12.58
C ASP A 99 1.22 3.05 11.22
N SER A 100 2.45 3.57 11.24
CA SER A 100 3.27 3.82 10.04
C SER A 100 3.50 2.60 9.13
N ALA A 101 3.29 1.36 9.62
CA ALA A 101 3.43 0.14 8.83
C ALA A 101 2.50 0.11 7.61
N VAL A 102 1.35 0.81 7.67
CA VAL A 102 0.41 0.89 6.53
C VAL A 102 1.03 1.60 5.33
N ASP A 103 1.90 2.58 5.54
CA ASP A 103 2.63 3.24 4.45
C ASP A 103 3.66 2.30 3.83
N MET A 104 4.26 1.42 4.63
CA MET A 104 5.24 0.43 4.16
C MET A 104 4.57 -0.64 3.30
N TRP A 105 3.37 -1.09 3.68
CA TRP A 105 2.55 -1.97 2.86
C TRP A 105 2.23 -1.33 1.49
N ALA A 106 1.71 -0.11 1.52
CA ALA A 106 1.37 0.64 0.31
C ALA A 106 2.58 0.81 -0.61
N MET A 107 3.75 1.14 -0.05
CA MET A 107 4.99 1.28 -0.82
C MET A 107 5.45 -0.05 -1.43
N GLY A 108 5.25 -1.18 -0.75
CA GLY A 108 5.50 -2.51 -1.29
C GLY A 108 4.64 -2.82 -2.53
N ALA A 109 3.34 -2.51 -2.45
CA ALA A 109 2.43 -2.65 -3.59
C ALA A 109 2.81 -1.72 -4.76
N ILE A 110 3.16 -0.45 -4.48
CA ILE A 110 3.64 0.51 -5.50
C ILE A 110 4.94 0.02 -6.15
N MET A 111 5.89 -0.52 -5.37
CA MET A 111 7.15 -1.04 -5.90
C MET A 111 6.91 -2.20 -6.86
N ALA A 112 6.01 -3.13 -6.54
CA ALA A 112 5.64 -4.22 -7.43
C ALA A 112 4.97 -3.72 -8.72
N GLU A 113 4.11 -2.71 -8.61
CA GLU A 113 3.47 -2.08 -9.77
C GLU A 113 4.50 -1.34 -10.65
N LEU A 114 5.51 -0.70 -10.08
CA LEU A 114 6.59 -0.09 -10.86
C LEU A 114 7.39 -1.11 -11.66
N LEU A 115 7.61 -2.30 -11.11
CA LEU A 115 8.35 -3.37 -11.76
C LEU A 115 7.54 -4.08 -12.85
N THR A 116 6.22 -4.13 -12.70
CA THR A 116 5.34 -4.93 -13.58
C THR A 116 4.45 -4.09 -14.49
N LEU A 117 4.27 -2.80 -14.20
CA LEU A 117 3.24 -1.90 -14.75
C LEU A 117 1.79 -2.36 -14.52
N HIS A 118 1.58 -3.28 -13.58
CA HIS A 118 0.26 -3.78 -13.23
C HIS A 118 0.04 -3.66 -11.72
N PRO A 119 -1.12 -3.17 -11.26
CA PRO A 119 -1.44 -3.12 -9.84
C PRO A 119 -1.32 -4.52 -9.22
N LEU A 120 -0.64 -4.61 -8.07
CA LEU A 120 -0.41 -5.89 -7.41
C LEU A 120 -1.70 -6.52 -6.88
N PHE A 121 -2.60 -5.69 -6.33
CA PHE A 121 -3.87 -6.12 -5.73
C PHE A 121 -5.05 -5.31 -6.30
N PRO A 122 -5.53 -5.59 -7.53
CA PRO A 122 -6.60 -4.81 -8.14
C PRO A 122 -8.00 -5.27 -7.65
N GLY A 123 -8.31 -5.11 -6.36
CA GLY A 123 -9.59 -5.52 -5.76
C GLY A 123 -10.77 -4.60 -6.07
N THR A 124 -11.91 -5.24 -6.35
CA THR A 124 -13.18 -4.58 -6.68
C THR A 124 -14.03 -4.25 -5.45
N SER A 125 -13.79 -4.94 -4.33
CA SER A 125 -14.37 -4.72 -3.00
C SER A 125 -13.31 -4.98 -1.92
N GLU A 126 -13.58 -4.64 -0.65
CA GLU A 126 -12.64 -4.94 0.46
C GLU A 126 -12.40 -6.45 0.63
N ALA A 127 -13.45 -7.25 0.50
CA ALA A 127 -13.35 -8.71 0.55
C ALA A 127 -12.53 -9.29 -0.61
N ASP A 128 -12.72 -8.76 -1.83
CA ASP A 128 -11.97 -9.16 -3.02
C ASP A 128 -10.50 -8.69 -2.96
N GLU A 129 -10.24 -7.52 -2.36
CA GLU A 129 -8.89 -7.03 -2.08
C GLU A 129 -8.12 -7.98 -1.16
N ILE A 130 -8.70 -8.36 -0.03
CA ILE A 130 -8.09 -9.35 0.89
C ILE A 130 -7.86 -10.68 0.19
N HIS A 131 -8.81 -11.14 -0.62
CA HIS A 131 -8.66 -12.38 -1.39
C HIS A 131 -7.48 -12.31 -2.39
N LYS A 132 -7.31 -11.17 -3.08
CA LYS A 132 -6.16 -10.95 -3.98
C LYS A 132 -4.84 -10.88 -3.24
N ILE A 133 -4.82 -10.27 -2.07
CA ILE A 133 -3.65 -10.28 -1.18
C ILE A 133 -3.26 -11.73 -0.87
N CYS A 134 -4.20 -12.54 -0.38
CA CYS A 134 -3.93 -13.94 -0.06
C CYS A 134 -3.45 -14.77 -1.25
N ASN A 135 -3.93 -14.50 -2.47
CA ASN A 135 -3.46 -15.20 -3.67
C ASN A 135 -2.00 -14.94 -4.03
N VAL A 136 -1.44 -13.81 -3.60
CA VAL A 136 -0.05 -13.42 -3.92
C VAL A 136 0.89 -13.75 -2.76
N ILE A 137 0.49 -13.47 -1.53
CA ILE A 137 1.36 -13.59 -0.34
C ILE A 137 1.01 -14.76 0.59
N GLY A 138 -0.07 -15.49 0.32
CA GLY A 138 -0.59 -16.57 1.17
C GLY A 138 -1.67 -16.09 2.14
N SER A 139 -2.48 -17.03 2.63
CA SER A 139 -3.47 -16.74 3.67
C SER A 139 -2.82 -16.77 5.05
N PRO A 140 -3.17 -15.84 5.95
CA PRO A 140 -2.62 -15.86 7.30
C PRO A 140 -3.13 -17.06 8.10
N ASP A 141 -2.31 -17.48 9.05
CA ASP A 141 -2.61 -18.51 10.04
C ASP A 141 -2.22 -18.04 11.45
N GLU A 142 -2.45 -18.89 12.45
CA GLU A 142 -2.19 -18.59 13.87
C GLU A 142 -0.70 -18.29 14.15
N GLN A 143 0.21 -18.71 13.26
CA GLN A 143 1.65 -18.49 13.43
C GLN A 143 2.11 -17.18 12.77
N SER A 144 1.57 -16.87 11.59
CA SER A 144 1.97 -15.72 10.77
C SER A 144 1.26 -14.44 11.19
N TRP A 145 -0.04 -14.48 11.49
CA TRP A 145 -0.79 -13.27 11.87
C TRP A 145 -2.07 -13.56 12.71
N PRO A 146 -1.92 -13.97 13.97
CA PRO A 146 -3.06 -14.32 14.84
C PRO A 146 -4.04 -13.14 15.06
N GLN A 147 -3.53 -11.90 15.14
CA GLN A 147 -4.39 -10.72 15.25
C GLN A 147 -5.28 -10.53 14.01
N GLY A 148 -4.75 -10.82 12.82
CA GLY A 148 -5.52 -10.74 11.57
C GLY A 148 -6.70 -11.72 11.54
N LEU A 149 -6.52 -12.92 12.11
CA LEU A 149 -7.61 -13.89 12.26
C LEU A 149 -8.71 -13.37 13.18
N SER A 150 -8.35 -12.76 14.31
CA SER A 150 -9.32 -12.15 15.24
C SER A 150 -10.11 -11.00 14.59
N LEU A 151 -9.44 -10.16 13.79
CA LEU A 151 -10.09 -9.07 13.05
C LEU A 151 -11.05 -9.60 11.98
N ALA A 152 -10.64 -10.63 11.23
CA ALA A 152 -11.48 -11.27 10.23
C ALA A 152 -12.73 -11.91 10.85
N GLU A 153 -12.60 -12.58 12.00
CA GLU A 153 -13.73 -13.15 12.73
C GLU A 153 -14.74 -12.07 13.16
N ALA A 154 -14.26 -10.92 13.66
CA ALA A 154 -15.11 -9.80 14.05
C ALA A 154 -15.94 -9.26 12.86
N MET A 155 -15.39 -9.34 11.65
CA MET A 155 -16.07 -8.95 10.40
C MET A 155 -16.84 -10.10 9.74
N LYS A 156 -16.84 -11.31 10.33
CA LYS A 156 -17.37 -12.54 9.72
C LYS A 156 -16.76 -12.84 8.35
N TYR A 157 -15.50 -12.43 8.14
CA TYR A 157 -14.72 -12.74 6.95
C TYR A 157 -13.98 -14.07 7.16
N GLN A 158 -13.96 -14.90 6.14
CA GLN A 158 -13.16 -16.13 6.11
C GLN A 158 -12.09 -15.97 5.05
N PHE A 159 -10.83 -16.08 5.45
CA PHE A 159 -9.72 -16.11 4.50
C PHE A 159 -9.88 -17.32 3.56
N PRO A 160 -9.47 -17.19 2.29
CA PRO A 160 -9.44 -18.33 1.40
C PRO A 160 -8.51 -19.40 1.97
N GLN A 161 -8.99 -20.65 2.07
CA GLN A 161 -8.09 -21.75 2.40
C GLN A 161 -7.13 -21.93 1.23
N GLU A 162 -5.83 -22.04 1.51
CA GLU A 162 -4.88 -22.37 0.46
C GLU A 162 -5.37 -23.63 -0.26
N LEU A 163 -5.64 -23.52 -1.56
CA LEU A 163 -5.47 -24.67 -2.42
C LEU A 163 -3.99 -24.99 -2.27
N VAL A 164 -3.66 -25.95 -1.40
CA VAL A 164 -2.40 -26.67 -1.46
C VAL A 164 -2.29 -27.05 -2.93
N CYS A 165 -1.47 -26.33 -3.69
CA CYS A 165 -1.10 -26.75 -5.02
C CYS A 165 -0.34 -28.04 -4.79
N CYS A 166 -1.06 -29.16 -4.83
CA CYS A 166 -0.52 -30.49 -4.91
C CYS A 166 0.52 -30.47 -6.03
N ASN A 167 1.79 -30.61 -5.62
CA ASN A 167 2.94 -31.06 -6.39
C ASN A 167 3.32 -30.22 -7.64
N LYS A 168 4.45 -29.51 -7.51
CA LYS A 168 5.42 -29.44 -8.62
C LYS A 168 5.97 -30.83 -8.92
#